data_AF-A0A956QN88-F1
#
_entry.id   AF-A0A956QN88-F1
#
_cell.length_a   1.000
_cell.length_b   1.000
_cell.length_c   1.000
_cell.angle_alpha   90.00
_cell.angle_beta   90.00
_cell.angle_gamma   90.00
#
_symmetry.space_group_name_H-M   'P 1'
#
loop_
_entity.id
_entity.type
_entity.pdbx_description
1 polymer ?
#
loop_
_entity_poly.entity_id
_entity_poly.type
_entity_poly.pdbx_seq_one_letter_code
_entity_poly.pdbx_strand_id
1 'polypeptide(L)'
;MTNNTQAITHVTAQILDAFRTGRLAEPLAQTFLNHGLHCERWSLNNQMVVHLLGHGDAATYNQWREMGRQVKRGCKAFYLMRPHAL
;
A
#
# COMPACT_ATOMS: atom_id res chain seq x y z
N MET A 1 -7.95 -5.40 21.73
CA MET A 1 -7.31 -5.82 20.47
C MET A 1 -6.11 -4.93 20.23
N THR A 2 -4.92 -5.51 20.07
CA THR A 2 -3.69 -4.75 19.80
C THR A 2 -3.82 -3.97 18.50
N ASN A 3 -3.17 -2.81 18.44
CA ASN A 3 -3.19 -1.90 17.28
C ASN A 3 -2.83 -2.62 15.96
N ASN A 4 -1.95 -3.63 16.04
CA ASN A 4 -1.52 -4.45 14.90
C ASN A 4 -2.65 -5.34 14.33
N THR A 5 -3.47 -5.95 15.20
CA THR A 5 -4.60 -6.78 14.75
C THR A 5 -5.62 -5.94 13.98
N GLN A 6 -5.87 -4.71 14.43
CA GLN A 6 -6.78 -3.79 13.74
C GLN A 6 -6.27 -3.40 12.35
N ALA A 7 -4.97 -3.11 12.23
CA ALA A 7 -4.33 -2.81 10.94
C ALA A 7 -4.42 -3.99 9.96
N ILE A 8 -4.13 -5.21 10.45
CA ILE A 8 -4.25 -6.44 9.65
C ILE A 8 -5.70 -6.63 9.19
N THR A 9 -6.67 -6.58 10.11
CA THR A 9 -8.10 -6.72 9.76
C THR A 9 -8.54 -5.68 8.74
N HIS A 10 -8.07 -4.43 8.88
CA HIS A 10 -8.42 -3.35 7.95
C HIS A 10 -7.89 -3.61 6.54
N VAL A 11 -6.59 -3.93 6.39
CA VAL A 11 -6.01 -4.21 5.06
C VAL A 11 -6.65 -5.44 4.44
N THR A 12 -6.83 -6.52 5.21
CA THR A 12 -7.47 -7.74 4.73
C THR A 12 -8.91 -7.49 4.29
N ALA A 13 -9.68 -6.68 5.02
CA ALA A 13 -11.06 -6.35 4.64
C ALA A 13 -11.12 -5.57 3.32
N GLN A 14 -10.19 -4.63 3.08
CA GLN A 14 -10.13 -3.90 1.82
C GLN A 14 -9.77 -4.79 0.64
N ILE A 15 -8.83 -5.72 0.83
CA ILE A 15 -8.50 -6.73 -0.20
C ILE A 15 -9.75 -7.57 -0.52
N LEU A 16 -10.41 -8.12 0.50
CA LEU A 16 -11.60 -8.96 0.30
C LEU A 16 -12.74 -8.23 -0.41
N ASP A 17 -12.98 -6.95 -0.09
CA ASP A 17 -14.02 -6.17 -0.76
C ASP A 17 -13.69 -5.93 -2.24
N ALA A 18 -12.41 -5.69 -2.56
CA ALA A 18 -11.97 -5.53 -3.95
C ALA A 18 -12.21 -6.82 -4.76
N PHE A 19 -11.92 -8.00 -4.19
CA PHE A 19 -12.25 -9.29 -4.81
C PHE A 19 -13.76 -9.48 -4.99
N ARG A 20 -14.55 -9.17 -3.96
CA ARG A 20 -16.01 -9.34 -4.00
C ARG A 20 -16.70 -8.45 -5.03
N THR A 21 -16.19 -7.23 -5.22
CA THR A 21 -16.77 -6.24 -6.12
C THR A 21 -16.24 -6.32 -7.56
N GLY A 22 -15.25 -7.19 -7.82
CA GLY A 22 -14.62 -7.34 -9.14
C GLY A 22 -13.73 -6.15 -9.55
N ARG A 23 -13.43 -5.22 -8.63
CA ARG A 23 -12.65 -4.00 -8.89
C ARG A 23 -11.15 -4.22 -8.79
N LEU A 24 -10.67 -5.34 -9.31
CA LEU A 24 -9.27 -5.75 -9.19
C LEU A 24 -8.45 -5.41 -10.43
N ALA A 25 -9.02 -5.64 -11.62
CA ALA A 25 -8.22 -5.73 -12.85
C ALA A 25 -7.47 -4.42 -13.17
N GLU A 26 -8.16 -3.27 -13.11
CA GLU A 26 -7.56 -1.98 -13.48
C GLU A 26 -6.51 -1.50 -12.46
N PRO A 27 -6.76 -1.50 -11.13
CA PRO A 27 -5.73 -1.13 -10.16
C PRO A 27 -4.53 -2.10 -10.18
N LEU A 28 -4.77 -3.40 -10.32
CA LEU A 28 -3.70 -4.39 -10.29
C LEU A 28 -2.88 -4.44 -11.58
N ALA A 29 -3.42 -3.99 -12.72
CA ALA A 29 -2.64 -3.89 -13.94
C ALA A 29 -1.39 -3.01 -13.75
N GLN A 30 -1.50 -1.95 -12.94
CA GLN A 30 -0.41 -1.02 -12.64
C GLN A 30 0.76 -1.73 -11.94
N THR A 31 0.48 -2.74 -11.10
CA THR A 31 1.51 -3.54 -10.41
C THR A 31 2.45 -4.30 -11.34
N PHE A 32 2.02 -4.55 -12.58
CA PHE A 32 2.81 -5.29 -13.58
C PHE A 32 3.56 -4.36 -14.54
N LEU A 33 3.34 -3.05 -14.44
CA LEU A 33 4.04 -2.04 -15.22
C LEU A 33 5.17 -1.46 -14.38
N ASN A 34 6.32 -1.22 -15.00
CA ASN A 34 7.46 -0.59 -14.34
C ASN A 34 7.55 0.87 -14.80
N HIS A 35 7.32 1.78 -13.86
CA HIS A 35 7.30 3.22 -14.04
C HIS A 35 8.39 3.93 -13.21
N GLY A 36 9.26 3.18 -12.52
CA GLY A 36 10.31 3.74 -11.66
C GLY A 36 9.78 4.29 -10.33
N LEU A 37 8.62 3.81 -9.88
CA LEU A 37 7.94 4.26 -8.66
C LEU A 37 8.62 3.75 -7.39
N HIS A 38 8.38 4.43 -6.27
CA HIS A 38 9.01 4.04 -5.01
C HIS A 38 8.45 2.76 -4.42
N CYS A 39 7.20 2.42 -4.69
CA CYS A 39 6.62 1.18 -4.23
C CYS A 39 7.08 -0.05 -5.02
N GLU A 40 7.63 0.09 -6.24
CA GLU A 40 8.05 -1.03 -7.11
C GLU A 40 9.18 -1.89 -6.51
N ARG A 41 9.95 -1.33 -5.57
CA ARG A 41 10.99 -2.04 -4.81
C ARG A 41 10.44 -2.85 -3.63
N TRP A 42 9.14 -2.78 -3.36
CA TRP A 42 8.49 -3.59 -2.33
C TRP A 42 8.02 -4.93 -2.89
N SER A 43 7.60 -5.84 -2.02
CA SER A 43 6.99 -7.11 -2.44
C SER A 43 5.73 -6.85 -3.26
N LEU A 44 5.42 -7.77 -4.18
CA LEU A 44 4.21 -7.71 -5.02
C LEU A 44 2.95 -7.46 -4.18
N ASN A 45 2.81 -8.15 -3.05
CA ASN A 45 1.69 -7.96 -2.12
C ASN A 45 1.54 -6.52 -1.63
N ASN A 46 2.66 -5.86 -1.31
CA ASN A 46 2.63 -4.46 -0.87
C ASN A 46 2.37 -3.50 -2.04
N GLN A 47 2.87 -3.80 -3.24
CA GLN A 47 2.52 -3.03 -4.45
C GLN A 47 1.02 -3.12 -4.76
N MET A 48 0.42 -4.32 -4.66
CA MET A 48 -1.02 -4.51 -4.83
C MET A 48 -1.82 -3.70 -3.80
N VAL A 49 -1.41 -3.69 -2.53
CA VAL A 49 -2.06 -2.86 -1.49
C VAL A 49 -2.07 -1.38 -1.88
N VAL A 50 -0.95 -0.85 -2.37
CA VAL A 50 -0.86 0.57 -2.80
C VAL A 50 -1.92 0.87 -3.85
N HIS A 51 -2.00 0.05 -4.90
CA HIS A 51 -2.95 0.28 -5.99
C HIS A 51 -4.41 0.01 -5.60
N LEU A 52 -4.68 -1.02 -4.79
CA LEU A 52 -6.03 -1.30 -4.29
C LEU A 52 -6.58 -0.17 -3.41
N LEU A 53 -5.69 0.55 -2.71
CA LEU A 53 -6.04 1.76 -1.96
C LEU A 53 -6.22 3.00 -2.84
N GLY A 54 -6.09 2.86 -4.17
CA GLY A 54 -6.24 3.95 -5.13
C GLY A 54 -5.02 4.87 -5.23
N HIS A 55 -3.85 4.42 -4.74
CA HIS A 55 -2.61 5.18 -4.85
C HIS A 55 -1.79 4.74 -6.06
N GLY A 56 -1.25 5.71 -6.80
CA GLY A 56 -0.36 5.46 -7.93
C GLY A 56 1.08 5.16 -7.52
N ASP A 57 1.54 5.70 -6.39
CA ASP A 57 2.86 5.45 -5.81
C ASP A 57 2.78 5.59 -4.29
N ALA A 58 3.74 4.99 -3.59
CA ALA A 58 3.87 5.12 -2.15
C ALA A 58 5.32 5.05 -1.69
N ALA A 59 5.61 5.82 -0.66
CA ALA A 59 6.87 5.76 0.06
C ALA A 59 6.63 6.04 1.54
N THR A 60 7.59 5.64 2.38
CA THR A 60 7.59 5.98 3.80
C THR A 60 7.86 7.48 4.00
N TYR A 61 7.53 7.99 5.18
CA TYR A 61 7.79 9.40 5.53
C TYR A 61 9.26 9.80 5.32
N ASN A 62 10.20 8.94 5.75
CA ASN A 62 11.62 9.21 5.60
C ASN A 62 12.05 9.23 4.13
N GLN A 63 11.53 8.32 3.30
CA GLN A 63 11.81 8.30 1.87
C GLN A 63 11.31 9.57 1.17
N TRP A 64 10.12 10.06 1.52
CA TRP A 64 9.67 11.36 1.00
C TRP A 64 10.60 12.49 1.41
N ARG A 65 11.02 12.51 2.67
CA ARG A 65 11.91 13.54 3.21
C ARG A 65 13.30 13.51 2.54
N GLU A 66 13.84 12.33 2.26
CA GLU A 66 15.12 12.14 1.53
C GLU A 66 15.08 12.75 0.12
N MET A 67 13.90 12.82 -0.49
CA MET A 67 13.67 13.43 -1.80
C MET A 67 13.30 14.92 -1.72
N GLY A 68 13.42 15.53 -0.54
CA GLY A 68 13.02 16.92 -0.31
C GLY A 68 11.50 17.12 -0.34
N ARG A 69 10.70 16.06 -0.20
CA ARG A 69 9.22 16.13 -0.16
C ARG A 69 8.72 16.06 1.28
N GLN A 70 7.61 16.76 1.55
CA GLN A 70 6.95 16.76 2.86
C GLN A 70 5.51 16.24 2.74
N VAL A 71 5.13 15.32 3.63
CA VAL A 71 3.74 14.85 3.72
C VAL A 71 2.84 15.99 4.20
N LYS A 72 1.73 16.22 3.49
CA LYS A 72 0.77 17.27 3.83
C LYS A 72 0.14 17.02 5.20
N ARG A 73 -0.10 18.10 5.96
CA ARG A 73 -0.77 18.02 7.27
C ARG A 73 -2.15 17.39 7.11
N GLY A 74 -2.47 16.44 7.98
CA GLY A 74 -3.76 15.74 7.99
C GLY A 74 -3.81 14.48 7.12
N CYS A 75 -2.80 14.20 6.30
CA CYS A 75 -2.69 12.92 5.62
C CYS A 75 -2.48 11.79 6.63
N LYS A 76 -3.14 10.65 6.40
CA LYS A 76 -2.97 9.43 7.20
C LYS A 76 -2.14 8.43 6.40
N ALA A 77 -1.23 7.74 7.08
CA ALA A 77 -0.54 6.60 6.51
C ALA A 77 -1.48 5.39 6.42
N PHE A 78 -1.15 4.45 5.54
CA PHE A 78 -1.75 3.12 5.50
C PHE A 78 -0.71 2.08 5.88
N TYR A 79 -1.19 0.89 6.21
CA TYR A 79 -0.35 -0.21 6.69
C TYR A 79 0.07 -1.11 5.54
N LEU A 80 1.35 -1.50 5.55
CA LEU A 80 1.91 -2.50 4.66
C LEU A 80 2.12 -3.82 5.40
N MET A 81 2.18 -4.91 4.65
CA MET A 81 2.52 -6.22 5.20
C MET A 81 4.02 -6.31 5.44
N ARG A 82 4.40 -6.72 6.66
CA ARG A 82 5.76 -7.07 7.02
C ARG A 82 5.82 -8.57 7.33
N PRO A 83 6.85 -9.30 6.89
CA PRO A 83 7.08 -10.67 7.34
C PRO A 83 7.15 -10.71 8.87
N HIS A 84 6.48 -11.67 9.48
CA HIS A 84 6.71 -11.97 10.89
C HIS A 84 8.11 -12.57 11.01
N ALA A 85 8.97 -12.00 11.85
CA ALA A 85 10.25 -12.64 12.17
C ALA A 85 9.96 -13.92 12.96
N LEU A 86 10.55 -15.05 12.55
CA LEU A 86 10.53 -16.27 13.35
C LEU A 86 11.38 -16.08 14.62
#